data_AF-D3AUU8-F1
#
_entry.id   AF-D3AUU8-F1
#
_cell.length_a   1.000
_cell.length_b   1.000
_cell.length_c   1.000
_cell.angle_alpha   90.00
_cell.angle_beta   90.00
_cell.angle_gamma   90.00
#
_symmetry.space_group_name_H-M   'P 1'
#
loop_
_entity.id
_entity.type
_entity.pdbx_description
1 polymer ?
#
loop_
_entity_poly.entity_id
_entity_poly.type
_entity_poly.pdbx_seq_one_letter_code
_entity_poly.pdbx_strand_id
1 'polypeptide(L)'
;KAAEASDAKGTTIEYSTDGESWSGTIPQFTEYQEGGYPVYVRATNDNYSNAATAEAVFNITKRPVTVSAGIMTADYDGSEKEVTEIRYTEADSENAEGVLAGHTVTAKLLNSKRTDAGEQTVSIEDGSVRILSGRTDVTKNYAVSLGDGKLIINQKGDLKVTVDAESLSHVYDGAGHGIKAAEASDAKGTTIEYST
;
A
#
# COMPACT_ATOMS: atom_id res chain seq x y z
N LYS A 1 -16.07 31.53 -0.62
CA LYS A 1 -16.70 32.81 -1.02
C LYS A 1 -15.61 33.63 -1.69
N ALA A 2 -15.60 33.71 -3.02
CA ALA A 2 -14.65 34.58 -3.73
C ALA A 2 -14.94 36.03 -3.33
N ALA A 3 -13.89 36.85 -3.23
CA ALA A 3 -14.06 38.29 -3.08
C ALA A 3 -14.71 38.82 -4.37
N GLU A 4 -16.02 39.10 -4.31
CA GLU A 4 -16.67 39.90 -5.35
C GLU A 4 -16.21 41.33 -5.17
N ALA A 5 -15.31 41.76 -6.05
CA ALA A 5 -15.12 43.17 -6.27
C ALA A 5 -16.36 43.69 -6.98
N SER A 6 -17.14 44.53 -6.30
CA SER A 6 -18.07 45.39 -7.02
C SER A 6 -17.24 46.27 -7.95
N ASP A 7 -17.41 46.10 -9.26
CA ASP A 7 -16.76 46.88 -10.31
C ASP A 7 -17.03 48.39 -10.12
N ALA A 8 -16.23 49.05 -9.28
CA ALA A 8 -16.07 50.48 -9.33
C ALA A 8 -15.15 50.75 -10.53
N LYS A 9 -15.73 51.35 -11.58
CA LYS A 9 -15.03 51.73 -12.81
C LYS A 9 -13.67 52.37 -12.48
N GLY A 10 -12.57 51.78 -12.97
CA GLY A 10 -11.21 52.27 -12.75
C GLY A 10 -10.43 51.61 -11.60
N THR A 11 -10.97 50.58 -10.94
CA THR A 11 -10.24 49.80 -9.93
C THR A 11 -9.43 48.67 -10.60
N THR A 12 -8.16 48.54 -10.21
CA THR A 12 -7.28 47.42 -10.56
C THR A 12 -7.13 46.50 -9.36
N ILE A 13 -7.32 45.19 -9.55
CA ILE A 13 -7.15 44.17 -8.51
C ILE A 13 -6.02 43.24 -8.91
N GLU A 14 -5.13 43.00 -7.95
CA GLU A 14 -3.98 42.12 -8.12
C GLU A 14 -3.87 41.16 -6.96
N TYR A 15 -3.28 40.01 -7.24
CA TYR A 15 -3.06 38.89 -6.34
C TYR A 15 -1.56 38.60 -6.23
N SER A 16 -1.15 38.07 -5.08
CA SER A 16 0.22 37.66 -4.81
C SER A 16 0.23 36.43 -3.89
N THR A 17 1.24 35.58 -4.03
CA THR A 17 1.48 34.43 -3.13
C THR A 17 2.72 34.60 -2.24
N ASP A 18 3.49 35.67 -2.44
CA ASP A 18 4.72 35.99 -1.70
C ASP A 18 4.65 37.36 -1.00
N GLY A 19 3.61 38.16 -1.29
CA GLY A 19 3.44 39.53 -0.79
C GLY A 19 4.23 40.58 -1.57
N GLU A 20 5.06 40.17 -2.53
CA GLU A 20 6.02 41.03 -3.22
C GLU A 20 5.70 41.14 -4.72
N SER A 21 5.40 40.01 -5.36
CA SER A 21 5.10 39.89 -6.79
C SER A 21 3.59 39.88 -7.02
N TRP A 22 3.09 40.80 -7.86
CA TRP A 22 1.65 41.02 -8.05
C TRP A 22 1.22 40.73 -9.49
N SER A 23 0.03 40.14 -9.63
CA SER A 23 -0.56 39.76 -10.92
C SER A 23 -2.06 39.99 -10.92
N GLY A 24 -2.64 40.41 -12.05
CA GLY A 24 -4.10 40.45 -12.24
C GLY A 24 -4.76 39.06 -12.36
N THR A 25 -3.98 37.97 -12.33
CA THR A 25 -4.48 36.60 -12.44
C THR A 25 -4.63 35.96 -11.06
N ILE A 26 -5.77 35.33 -10.80
CA ILE A 26 -6.02 34.58 -9.57
C ILE A 26 -5.08 33.37 -9.51
N PRO A 27 -4.28 33.19 -8.44
CA PRO A 27 -3.41 32.02 -8.31
C PRO A 27 -4.22 30.73 -8.25
N GLN A 28 -3.65 29.64 -8.77
CA GLN A 28 -4.26 28.31 -8.77
C GLN A 28 -3.33 27.32 -8.07
N PHE A 29 -3.90 26.44 -7.26
CA PHE A 29 -3.17 25.44 -6.48
C PHE A 29 -3.81 24.06 -6.72
N THR A 30 -2.98 23.03 -6.85
CA THR A 30 -3.44 21.65 -7.10
C THR A 30 -2.93 20.64 -6.07
N GLU A 31 -1.93 21.04 -5.27
CA GLU A 31 -1.20 20.14 -4.40
C GLU A 31 -1.45 20.45 -2.93
N TYR A 32 -1.35 19.43 -2.08
CA TYR A 32 -1.33 19.64 -0.64
C TYR A 32 -0.04 20.39 -0.22
N GLN A 33 -0.21 21.37 0.67
CA GLN A 33 0.86 22.06 1.37
C GLN A 33 0.46 22.22 2.84
N GLU A 34 1.36 21.84 3.74
CA GLU A 34 1.19 22.07 5.18
C GLU A 34 1.05 23.57 5.46
N GLY A 35 0.04 23.96 6.24
CA GLY A 35 -0.27 25.37 6.49
C GLY A 35 -0.96 26.14 5.35
N GLY A 36 -1.20 25.49 4.19
CA GLY A 36 -1.90 26.09 3.05
C GLY A 36 -1.07 27.15 2.29
N TYR A 37 -1.71 27.79 1.32
CA TYR A 37 -1.11 28.81 0.45
C TYR A 37 -1.57 30.21 0.87
N PRO A 38 -0.67 31.10 1.28
CA PRO A 38 -1.02 32.50 1.49
C PRO A 38 -1.39 33.15 0.16
N VAL A 39 -2.48 33.91 0.16
CA VAL A 39 -2.96 34.69 -0.97
C VAL A 39 -3.21 36.11 -0.49
N TYR A 40 -2.42 37.04 -1.00
CA TYR A 40 -2.58 38.46 -0.77
C TYR A 40 -3.35 39.07 -1.94
N VAL A 41 -4.25 39.99 -1.64
CA VAL A 41 -5.03 40.75 -2.62
C VAL A 41 -4.81 42.22 -2.35
N ARG A 42 -4.56 43.00 -3.41
CA ARG A 42 -4.56 44.45 -3.33
C ARG A 42 -5.46 45.06 -4.40
N ALA A 43 -6.12 46.14 -4.05
CA ALA A 43 -6.90 46.95 -4.97
C ALA A 43 -6.36 48.39 -5.00
N THR A 44 -6.20 48.93 -6.20
CA THR A 44 -5.77 50.31 -6.44
C THR A 44 -6.77 51.01 -7.35
N ASN A 45 -6.97 52.31 -7.14
CA ASN A 45 -7.85 53.13 -7.96
C ASN A 45 -7.35 54.58 -7.87
N ASP A 46 -7.12 55.22 -9.02
CA ASP A 46 -6.52 56.56 -9.10
C ASP A 46 -7.33 57.66 -8.39
N ASN A 47 -8.62 57.41 -8.12
CA ASN A 47 -9.47 58.34 -7.34
C ASN A 47 -9.18 58.30 -5.83
N TYR A 48 -8.36 57.35 -5.36
CA TYR A 48 -7.99 57.16 -3.97
C TYR A 48 -6.46 57.20 -3.82
N SER A 49 -5.98 57.78 -2.72
CA SER A 49 -4.53 57.90 -2.46
C SER A 49 -3.90 56.66 -1.83
N ASN A 50 -4.71 55.68 -1.44
CA ASN A 50 -4.27 54.45 -0.78
C ASN A 50 -4.64 53.21 -1.59
N ALA A 51 -3.88 52.13 -1.38
CA ALA A 51 -4.30 50.79 -1.76
C ALA A 51 -5.12 50.18 -0.62
N ALA A 52 -6.11 49.35 -0.96
CA ALA A 52 -6.74 48.43 -0.01
C ALA A 52 -6.09 47.05 -0.14
N THR A 53 -5.83 46.37 0.97
CA THR A 53 -5.24 45.04 0.99
C THR A 53 -6.07 44.05 1.81
N ALA A 54 -6.02 42.79 1.42
CA ALA A 54 -6.60 41.67 2.15
C ALA A 54 -5.69 40.44 2.02
N GLU A 55 -5.80 39.51 2.97
CA GLU A 55 -5.08 38.24 2.94
C GLU A 55 -6.02 37.08 3.24
N ALA A 56 -5.71 35.93 2.67
CA ALA A 56 -6.40 34.67 2.90
C ALA A 56 -5.41 33.51 2.81
N VAL A 57 -5.76 32.37 3.40
CA VAL A 57 -5.01 31.12 3.23
C VAL A 57 -5.89 30.13 2.49
N PHE A 58 -5.43 29.67 1.32
CA PHE A 58 -6.08 28.62 0.55
C PHE A 58 -5.57 27.25 0.99
N ASN A 59 -6.48 26.37 1.41
CA ASN A 59 -6.12 25.05 1.93
C ASN A 59 -6.59 23.95 0.97
N ILE A 60 -5.67 23.05 0.63
CA ILE A 60 -5.98 21.77 -0.01
C ILE A 60 -5.82 20.71 1.06
N THR A 61 -6.83 19.87 1.27
CA THR A 61 -6.76 18.76 2.22
C THR A 61 -6.30 17.50 1.51
N LYS A 62 -5.59 16.62 2.23
CA LYS A 62 -5.18 15.32 1.68
C LYS A 62 -6.40 14.45 1.39
N ARG A 63 -6.36 13.73 0.27
CA ARG A 63 -7.37 12.76 -0.12
C ARG A 63 -7.21 11.46 0.68
N PRO A 64 -8.20 11.00 1.45
CA PRO A 64 -8.09 9.74 2.19
C PRO A 64 -7.95 8.54 1.24
N VAL A 65 -7.09 7.58 1.60
CA VAL A 65 -6.96 6.32 0.87
C VAL A 65 -6.54 5.20 1.82
N THR A 66 -7.10 4.00 1.62
CA THR A 66 -6.59 2.79 2.26
C THR A 66 -5.76 2.01 1.25
N VAL A 67 -4.56 1.59 1.63
CA VAL A 67 -3.70 0.70 0.86
C VAL A 67 -3.43 -0.54 1.70
N SER A 68 -3.64 -1.72 1.14
CA SER A 68 -3.47 -2.98 1.87
C SER A 68 -2.72 -4.04 1.09
N ALA A 69 -2.11 -4.97 1.82
CA ALA A 69 -1.57 -6.18 1.20
C ALA A 69 -2.71 -7.09 0.75
N GLY A 70 -2.49 -7.85 -0.32
CA GLY A 70 -3.44 -8.83 -0.83
C GLY A 70 -3.61 -10.04 0.08
N ILE A 71 -4.56 -10.90 -0.30
CA ILE A 71 -4.80 -12.18 0.37
C ILE A 71 -4.56 -13.30 -0.62
N MET A 72 -3.74 -14.29 -0.24
CA MET A 72 -3.47 -15.49 -1.01
C MET A 72 -3.79 -16.74 -0.19
N THR A 73 -4.41 -17.72 -0.84
CA THR A 73 -4.65 -19.05 -0.29
C THR A 73 -4.19 -20.09 -1.30
N ALA A 74 -3.41 -21.07 -0.85
CA ALA A 74 -2.90 -22.17 -1.66
C ALA A 74 -2.82 -23.46 -0.83
N ASP A 75 -2.71 -24.61 -1.48
CA ASP A 75 -2.41 -25.88 -0.81
C ASP A 75 -0.90 -26.11 -0.72
N TYR A 76 -0.46 -26.82 0.32
CA TYR A 76 0.94 -27.19 0.48
C TYR A 76 1.38 -28.13 -0.66
N ASP A 77 2.39 -27.69 -1.41
CA ASP A 77 3.04 -28.44 -2.48
C ASP A 77 4.57 -28.49 -2.35
N GLY A 78 5.10 -28.03 -1.21
CA GLY A 78 6.53 -27.96 -0.94
C GLY A 78 7.27 -26.77 -1.59
N SER A 79 6.58 -25.89 -2.32
CA SER A 79 7.16 -24.68 -2.91
C SER A 79 6.85 -23.40 -2.11
N GLU A 80 7.75 -22.40 -2.17
CA GLU A 80 7.50 -21.09 -1.57
C GLU A 80 6.37 -20.36 -2.31
N LYS A 81 5.45 -19.78 -1.54
CA LYS A 81 4.38 -18.90 -2.00
C LYS A 81 4.69 -17.46 -1.59
N GLU A 82 4.29 -16.50 -2.41
CA GLU A 82 4.53 -15.08 -2.18
C GLU A 82 3.29 -14.24 -2.50
N VAL A 83 2.87 -13.39 -1.56
CA VAL A 83 1.90 -12.32 -1.82
C VAL A 83 2.62 -11.16 -2.47
N THR A 84 2.22 -10.80 -3.67
CA THR A 84 2.72 -9.61 -4.41
C THR A 84 1.64 -8.57 -4.67
N GLU A 85 0.36 -8.94 -4.45
CA GLU A 85 -0.78 -8.07 -4.69
C GLU A 85 -0.81 -6.93 -3.65
N ILE A 86 -1.02 -5.71 -4.14
CA ILE A 86 -1.39 -4.52 -3.36
C ILE A 86 -2.79 -4.12 -3.77
N ARG A 87 -3.66 -3.90 -2.79
CA ARG A 87 -5.01 -3.38 -2.97
C ARG A 87 -5.09 -1.95 -2.47
N TYR A 88 -6.02 -1.18 -3.01
CA TYR A 88 -6.28 0.17 -2.56
C TYR A 88 -7.73 0.57 -2.82
N THR A 89 -8.24 1.53 -2.05
CA THR A 89 -9.55 2.14 -2.31
C THR A 89 -9.51 2.87 -3.65
N GLU A 90 -10.39 2.50 -4.59
CA GLU A 90 -10.54 3.20 -5.87
C GLU A 90 -11.21 4.57 -5.68
N ALA A 91 -11.02 5.48 -6.64
CA ALA A 91 -11.59 6.82 -6.56
C ALA A 91 -13.12 6.79 -6.43
N ASP A 92 -13.60 7.37 -5.32
CA ASP A 92 -15.00 7.69 -5.12
C ASP A 92 -15.17 9.21 -5.21
N SER A 93 -15.98 9.66 -6.19
CA SER A 93 -16.25 11.09 -6.39
C SER A 93 -17.24 11.67 -5.38
N GLU A 94 -18.09 10.84 -4.77
CA GLU A 94 -19.09 11.28 -3.78
C GLU A 94 -18.43 11.51 -2.42
N ASN A 95 -17.55 10.58 -2.01
CA ASN A 95 -16.89 10.63 -0.71
C ASN A 95 -15.53 11.35 -0.74
N ALA A 96 -15.03 11.72 -1.93
CA ALA A 96 -13.71 12.32 -2.14
C ALA A 96 -12.57 11.46 -1.58
N GLU A 97 -12.68 10.13 -1.72
CA GLU A 97 -11.70 9.15 -1.23
C GLU A 97 -11.10 8.33 -2.36
N GLY A 98 -10.04 7.59 -2.04
CA GLY A 98 -9.40 6.63 -2.93
C GLY A 98 -8.45 7.23 -3.94
N VAL A 99 -7.76 6.35 -4.67
CA VAL A 99 -6.72 6.70 -5.64
C VAL A 99 -7.34 7.23 -6.91
N LEU A 100 -6.98 8.46 -7.30
CA LEU A 100 -7.47 9.09 -8.54
C LEU A 100 -7.16 8.24 -9.77
N ALA A 101 -8.06 8.26 -10.75
CA ALA A 101 -7.89 7.55 -12.02
C ALA A 101 -6.56 7.92 -12.70
N GLY A 102 -5.85 6.90 -13.20
CA GLY A 102 -4.55 7.07 -13.85
C GLY A 102 -3.37 7.20 -12.87
N HIS A 103 -3.61 7.26 -11.56
CA HIS A 103 -2.54 7.13 -10.57
C HIS A 103 -2.22 5.65 -10.31
N THR A 104 -0.96 5.36 -10.00
CA THR A 104 -0.49 4.00 -9.68
C THR A 104 0.03 3.93 -8.26
N VAL A 105 -0.24 2.82 -7.57
CA VAL A 105 0.22 2.58 -6.20
C VAL A 105 1.27 1.49 -6.17
N THR A 106 2.34 1.72 -5.43
CA THR A 106 3.33 0.70 -5.05
C THR A 106 3.57 0.76 -3.55
N ALA A 107 3.89 -0.38 -2.93
CA ALA A 107 4.27 -0.45 -1.53
C ALA A 107 5.21 -1.65 -1.33
N LYS A 108 5.97 -1.65 -0.23
CA LYS A 108 6.82 -2.79 0.14
C LYS A 108 6.06 -3.68 1.13
N LEU A 109 5.96 -4.96 0.78
CA LEU A 109 5.35 -5.97 1.63
C LEU A 109 6.37 -6.57 2.61
N LEU A 110 5.88 -6.87 3.82
CA LEU A 110 6.61 -7.57 4.88
C LEU A 110 5.93 -8.92 5.13
N ASN A 111 6.73 -9.94 5.45
CA ASN A 111 6.26 -11.31 5.72
C ASN A 111 5.42 -11.91 4.58
N SER A 112 5.70 -11.53 3.32
CA SER A 112 4.91 -11.94 2.16
C SER A 112 5.16 -13.36 1.69
N LYS A 113 6.17 -14.06 2.22
CA LYS A 113 6.64 -15.37 1.73
C LYS A 113 6.46 -16.47 2.76
N ARG A 114 6.10 -17.69 2.32
CA ARG A 114 6.02 -18.90 3.17
C ARG A 114 6.02 -20.17 2.33
N THR A 115 6.55 -21.26 2.87
CA THR A 115 6.49 -22.61 2.25
C THR A 115 5.59 -23.56 3.03
N ASP A 116 5.72 -23.59 4.37
CA ASP A 116 5.01 -24.57 5.19
C ASP A 116 3.54 -24.23 5.38
N ALA A 117 2.71 -25.24 5.63
CA ALA A 117 1.31 -25.03 5.96
C ALA A 117 1.13 -24.09 7.16
N GLY A 118 0.01 -23.37 7.18
CA GLY A 118 -0.35 -22.41 8.21
C GLY A 118 -0.73 -21.05 7.64
N GLU A 119 -0.97 -20.12 8.54
CA GLU A 119 -1.40 -18.75 8.23
C GLU A 119 -0.34 -17.75 8.67
N GLN A 120 -0.22 -16.65 7.93
CA GLN A 120 0.57 -15.49 8.33
C GLN A 120 -0.04 -14.19 7.85
N THR A 121 0.10 -13.15 8.66
CA THR A 121 -0.24 -11.78 8.28
C THR A 121 0.83 -11.21 7.36
N VAL A 122 0.39 -10.58 6.28
CA VAL A 122 1.26 -9.82 5.37
C VAL A 122 0.95 -8.35 5.58
N SER A 123 1.95 -7.56 5.97
CA SER A 123 1.76 -6.12 6.23
C SER A 123 2.53 -5.27 5.23
N ILE A 124 2.23 -3.98 5.19
CA ILE A 124 2.97 -2.99 4.42
C ILE A 124 3.99 -2.31 5.32
N GLU A 125 5.23 -2.12 4.83
CA GLU A 125 6.24 -1.32 5.53
C GLU A 125 5.79 0.15 5.62
N ASP A 126 5.79 0.70 6.84
CA ASP A 126 5.39 2.09 7.07
C ASP A 126 6.24 3.07 6.25
N GLY A 127 5.59 4.08 5.66
CA GLY A 127 6.23 5.04 4.76
C GLY A 127 6.69 4.50 3.39
N SER A 128 6.46 3.21 3.08
CA SER A 128 6.87 2.62 1.79
C SER A 128 5.90 2.90 0.63
N VAL A 129 4.67 3.34 0.94
CA VAL A 129 3.64 3.61 -0.06
C VAL A 129 4.07 4.76 -0.97
N ARG A 130 3.94 4.56 -2.28
CA ARG A 130 4.14 5.58 -3.31
C ARG A 130 2.95 5.60 -4.24
N ILE A 131 2.39 6.79 -4.44
CA ILE A 131 1.30 7.06 -5.38
C ILE A 131 1.86 7.98 -6.45
N LEU A 132 1.89 7.50 -7.69
CA LEU A 132 2.42 8.25 -8.83
C LEU A 132 1.31 8.71 -9.76
N SER A 133 1.42 9.94 -10.24
CA SER A 133 0.68 10.43 -11.42
C SER A 133 1.64 10.39 -12.61
N GLY A 134 1.54 9.34 -13.42
CA GLY A 134 2.58 9.01 -14.41
C GLY A 134 3.92 8.72 -13.74
N ARG A 135 4.88 9.65 -13.83
CA ARG A 135 6.22 9.54 -13.21
C ARG A 135 6.42 10.43 -11.99
N THR A 136 5.44 11.27 -11.67
CA THR A 136 5.52 12.25 -10.58
C THR A 136 4.99 11.63 -9.29
N ASP A 137 5.79 11.68 -8.23
CA ASP A 137 5.34 11.28 -6.89
C ASP A 137 4.37 12.31 -6.31
N VAL A 138 3.12 11.90 -6.13
CA VAL A 138 2.02 12.72 -5.61
C VAL A 138 1.54 12.20 -4.25
N THR A 139 2.30 11.32 -3.60
CA THR A 139 1.93 10.66 -2.33
C THR A 139 1.56 11.67 -1.24
N LYS A 140 2.22 12.83 -1.21
CA LYS A 140 1.95 13.91 -0.24
C LYS A 140 0.49 14.40 -0.25
N ASN A 141 -0.22 14.24 -1.36
CA ASN A 141 -1.61 14.66 -1.51
C ASN A 141 -2.60 13.67 -0.92
N TYR A 142 -2.13 12.51 -0.44
CA TYR A 142 -2.95 11.44 0.08
C TYR A 142 -2.73 11.25 1.58
N ALA A 143 -3.82 11.05 2.31
CA ALA A 143 -3.81 10.59 3.70
C ALA A 143 -3.93 9.06 3.67
N VAL A 144 -2.77 8.39 3.68
CA VAL A 144 -2.68 6.94 3.52
C VAL A 144 -2.95 6.24 4.84
N SER A 145 -3.92 5.32 4.85
CA SER A 145 -4.14 4.31 5.89
C SER A 145 -3.67 2.95 5.39
N LEU A 146 -3.04 2.15 6.25
CA LEU A 146 -2.52 0.83 5.91
C LEU A 146 -3.47 -0.27 6.37
N GLY A 147 -3.63 -1.30 5.54
CA GLY A 147 -4.35 -2.53 5.87
C GLY A 147 -3.50 -3.77 5.69
N ASP A 148 -3.69 -4.75 6.56
CA ASP A 148 -3.03 -6.03 6.47
C ASP A 148 -3.72 -6.97 5.47
N GLY A 149 -2.92 -7.82 4.86
CA GLY A 149 -3.32 -8.96 4.04
C GLY A 149 -2.99 -10.28 4.74
N LYS A 150 -3.08 -11.38 4.00
CA LYS A 150 -2.90 -12.73 4.57
C LYS A 150 -2.34 -13.72 3.55
N LEU A 151 -1.41 -14.57 3.98
CA LEU A 151 -0.95 -15.73 3.20
C LEU A 151 -1.32 -17.00 3.98
N ILE A 152 -2.18 -17.82 3.37
CA ILE A 152 -2.67 -19.09 3.91
C ILE A 152 -2.15 -20.23 3.03
N ILE A 153 -1.45 -21.19 3.65
CA ILE A 153 -1.07 -22.45 3.02
C ILE A 153 -1.82 -23.57 3.74
N ASN A 154 -2.79 -24.18 3.07
CA ASN A 154 -3.56 -25.28 3.61
C ASN A 154 -2.67 -26.52 3.75
N GLN A 155 -2.96 -27.34 4.77
CA GLN A 155 -2.33 -28.65 4.89
C GLN A 155 -2.69 -29.52 3.69
N LYS A 156 -1.70 -30.24 3.18
CA LYS A 156 -1.92 -31.34 2.22
C LYS A 156 -2.55 -32.51 2.98
N GLY A 157 -3.35 -33.32 2.27
CA GLY A 157 -3.98 -34.52 2.83
C GLY A 157 -2.97 -35.59 3.29
N ASP A 158 -3.46 -36.82 3.49
CA ASP A 158 -2.74 -37.89 4.18
C ASP A 158 -1.28 -38.09 3.73
N LEU A 159 -0.37 -38.03 4.70
CA LEU A 159 1.00 -38.51 4.56
C LEU A 159 0.98 -40.05 4.56
N LYS A 160 1.57 -40.67 3.55
CA LYS A 160 1.68 -42.13 3.46
C LYS A 160 3.11 -42.56 3.74
N VAL A 161 3.28 -43.64 4.52
CA VAL A 161 4.57 -44.28 4.74
C VAL A 161 4.51 -45.68 4.13
N THR A 162 5.52 -46.02 3.34
CA THR A 162 5.71 -47.36 2.79
C THR A 162 6.98 -47.95 3.35
N VAL A 163 6.88 -49.17 3.87
CA VAL A 163 8.05 -49.97 4.25
C VAL A 163 8.20 -51.06 3.21
N ASP A 164 9.33 -51.08 2.50
CA ASP A 164 9.69 -52.21 1.65
C ASP A 164 10.20 -53.36 2.53
N ALA A 165 9.28 -53.94 3.30
CA ALA A 165 9.55 -55.11 4.12
C ALA A 165 8.79 -56.30 3.53
N GLU A 166 9.48 -57.07 2.68
CA GLU A 166 9.17 -58.50 2.66
C GLU A 166 9.30 -59.01 4.11
N SER A 167 8.36 -59.85 4.56
CA SER A 167 8.46 -60.45 5.89
C SER A 167 9.74 -61.29 5.94
N LEU A 168 10.80 -60.73 6.52
CA LEU A 168 12.10 -61.39 6.63
C LEU A 168 12.02 -62.45 7.73
N SER A 169 12.20 -63.70 7.35
CA SER A 169 12.41 -64.82 8.27
C SER A 169 13.84 -65.32 8.09
N HIS A 170 14.61 -65.33 9.18
CA HIS A 170 15.99 -65.81 9.20
C HIS A 170 16.18 -66.82 10.34
N VAL A 171 16.97 -67.86 10.07
CA VAL A 171 17.46 -68.76 11.11
C VAL A 171 18.53 -68.03 11.91
N TYR A 172 18.54 -68.19 13.23
CA TYR A 172 19.55 -67.58 14.10
C TYR A 172 20.97 -68.05 13.72
N ASP A 173 21.80 -67.10 13.32
CA ASP A 173 23.18 -67.32 12.85
C ASP A 173 24.23 -66.50 13.64
N GLY A 174 23.78 -65.74 14.66
CA GLY A 174 24.65 -64.85 15.43
C GLY A 174 25.02 -63.54 14.74
N ALA A 175 24.47 -63.25 13.56
CA ALA A 175 24.62 -61.98 12.85
C ALA A 175 23.40 -61.06 13.07
N GLY A 176 23.61 -59.75 12.88
CA GLY A 176 22.52 -58.76 12.92
C GLY A 176 21.74 -58.74 11.60
N HIS A 177 20.41 -58.82 11.68
CA HIS A 177 19.49 -58.74 10.53
C HIS A 177 18.53 -57.55 10.71
N GLY A 178 18.10 -56.91 9.62
CA GLY A 178 17.20 -55.76 9.67
C GLY A 178 16.36 -55.62 8.40
N ILE A 179 15.24 -54.90 8.50
CA ILE A 179 14.38 -54.53 7.36
C ILE A 179 15.01 -53.38 6.56
N LYS A 180 14.55 -53.17 5.32
CA LYS A 180 14.89 -51.95 4.56
C LYS A 180 14.28 -50.71 5.23
N ALA A 181 14.84 -49.54 4.90
CA ALA A 181 14.36 -48.26 5.36
C ALA A 181 12.90 -47.99 4.90
N ALA A 182 12.13 -47.32 5.75
CA ALA A 182 10.82 -46.81 5.39
C ALA A 182 10.95 -45.51 4.55
N GLU A 183 10.02 -45.30 3.63
CA GLU A 183 9.93 -44.11 2.80
C GLU A 183 8.59 -43.41 3.03
N ALA A 184 8.60 -42.08 3.06
CA ALA A 184 7.39 -41.27 3.14
C ALA A 184 7.01 -40.72 1.75
N SER A 185 5.71 -40.63 1.46
CA SER A 185 5.18 -40.08 0.20
C SER A 185 5.52 -38.60 0.00
N ASP A 186 5.90 -37.90 1.07
CA ASP A 186 6.54 -36.59 1.04
C ASP A 186 7.71 -36.62 2.01
N ALA A 187 8.93 -36.46 1.50
CA ALA A 187 10.14 -36.47 2.33
C ALA A 187 10.44 -35.11 2.95
N LYS A 188 9.88 -34.00 2.42
CA LYS A 188 10.25 -32.65 2.84
C LYS A 188 9.57 -32.31 4.17
N GLY A 189 10.37 -32.18 5.23
CA GLY A 189 9.88 -31.86 6.58
C GLY A 189 9.28 -33.05 7.33
N THR A 190 9.32 -34.25 6.75
CA THR A 190 8.78 -35.47 7.38
C THR A 190 9.83 -36.14 8.26
N THR A 191 9.45 -36.48 9.49
CA THR A 191 10.23 -37.33 10.40
C THR A 191 9.66 -38.74 10.38
N ILE A 192 10.51 -39.74 10.14
CA ILE A 192 10.18 -41.16 10.28
C ILE A 192 10.85 -41.66 11.57
N GLU A 193 10.05 -42.15 12.51
CA GLU A 193 10.52 -42.73 13.77
C GLU A 193 10.36 -44.26 13.75
N TYR A 194 11.33 -44.96 14.34
CA TYR A 194 11.34 -46.42 14.45
C TYR A 194 11.19 -46.81 15.93
N SER A 195 10.39 -47.83 16.20
CA SER A 195 10.19 -48.40 17.54
C SER A 195 10.41 -49.92 17.49
N THR A 196 10.97 -50.47 18.57
CA THR A 196 11.33 -51.89 18.72
C THR A 196 10.56 -52.53 19.85
#